data_AF-A0A368TGB3-F1
#
_entry.id   AF-A0A368TGB3-F1
#
_cell.length_a   1.000
_cell.length_b   1.000
_cell.length_c   1.000
_cell.angle_alpha   90.00
_cell.angle_beta   90.00
_cell.angle_gamma   90.00
#
_symmetry.space_group_name_H-M   'P 1'
#
loop_
_entity.id
_entity.type
_entity.pdbx_description
1 polymer ?
#
loop_
_entity_poly.entity_id
_entity_poly.type
_entity_poly.pdbx_seq_one_letter_code
_entity_poly.pdbx_strand_id
1 'polypeptide(L)'
;MSDKSQKYHTVLKRARHYLFLNPYLDSAFTRCPECEEKTKIRKYCLVIHIDPKCLISLNKSCRYCLECDMIIVKQAELKGILTAFCEQNVPEIVGNDFFVLGTMDRKDWKKGQTGEMSQQEAIKLLFPFKDAWDFEVIPDVGYTKEQVKSRSRNNHKNNRG
;
A
#
# COMPACT_ATOMS: atom_id res chain seq x y z
N MET A 1 41.25 12.48 1.78
CA MET A 1 40.20 11.44 1.75
C MET A 1 39.69 11.28 3.18
N SER A 2 38.49 11.77 3.47
CA SER A 2 37.80 11.45 4.73
C SER A 2 36.30 11.57 4.50
N ASP A 3 35.72 10.38 4.46
CA ASP A 3 34.33 9.99 4.46
C ASP A 3 33.41 10.95 5.24
N LYS A 4 32.55 11.69 4.52
CA LYS A 4 31.42 12.39 5.12
C LYS A 4 30.20 11.51 4.94
N SER A 5 29.98 10.64 5.92
CA SER A 5 28.70 9.95 6.11
C SER A 5 27.60 10.99 6.33
N GLN A 6 26.97 11.42 5.23
CA GLN A 6 25.86 12.35 5.24
C GLN A 6 24.67 11.61 5.85
N LYS A 7 24.39 11.83 7.15
CA LYS A 7 23.19 11.33 7.81
C LYS A 7 21.96 11.97 7.16
N TYR A 8 21.33 11.28 6.22
CA TYR A 8 20.04 11.68 5.67
C TYR A 8 18.95 11.48 6.73
N HIS A 9 18.70 12.51 7.55
CA HIS A 9 17.44 12.60 8.27
C HIS A 9 16.33 12.97 7.28
N THR A 10 15.81 11.99 6.58
CA THR A 10 14.58 12.18 5.80
C THR A 10 13.45 12.33 6.81
N VAL A 11 13.00 13.57 7.03
CA VAL A 11 11.78 13.84 7.78
C VAL A 11 10.62 13.36 6.91
N LEU A 12 10.13 12.14 7.18
CA LEU A 12 8.95 11.61 6.53
C LEU A 12 7.75 12.50 6.85
N LYS A 13 6.84 12.67 5.88
CA LYS A 13 5.59 13.40 6.14
C LYS A 13 4.77 12.66 7.20
N ARG A 14 3.81 13.37 7.80
CA ARG A 14 2.86 12.77 8.75
C ARG A 14 2.19 11.53 8.15
N ALA A 15 2.03 10.49 8.95
CA ALA A 15 1.33 9.29 8.51
C ALA A 15 -0.15 9.60 8.19
N ARG A 16 -0.70 8.92 7.18
CA ARG A 16 -2.09 9.04 6.74
C ARG A 16 -2.65 7.65 6.44
N HIS A 17 -3.92 7.46 6.81
CA HIS A 17 -4.69 6.26 6.54
C HIS A 17 -4.13 4.97 7.18
N TYR A 18 -5.01 4.02 7.46
CA TYR A 18 -4.62 2.63 7.66
C TYR A 18 -4.64 1.90 6.32
N LEU A 19 -3.80 0.87 6.18
CA LEU A 19 -3.79 0.00 5.00
C LEU A 19 -4.36 -1.37 5.38
N PHE A 20 -5.24 -1.90 4.53
CA PHE A 20 -5.51 -3.33 4.46
C PHE A 20 -5.23 -3.82 3.04
N LEU A 21 -4.26 -4.71 2.90
CA LEU A 21 -3.96 -5.37 1.64
C LEU A 21 -4.81 -6.63 1.54
N ASN A 22 -6.00 -6.49 0.96
CA ASN A 22 -7.01 -7.55 0.86
C ASN A 22 -6.49 -8.74 0.03
N PRO A 23 -6.24 -9.92 0.66
CA PRO A 23 -5.72 -11.11 -0.02
C PRO A 23 -6.81 -11.95 -0.69
N TYR A 24 -8.09 -11.74 -0.34
CA TYR A 24 -9.20 -12.56 -0.79
C TYR A 24 -9.54 -12.25 -2.23
N LEU A 25 -9.76 -13.27 -3.07
CA LEU A 25 -10.11 -13.09 -4.48
C LEU A 25 -11.57 -12.66 -4.67
N ASP A 26 -12.49 -13.21 -3.88
CA ASP A 26 -13.93 -13.02 -4.10
C ASP A 26 -14.55 -11.94 -3.21
N SER A 27 -13.85 -11.49 -2.16
CA SER A 27 -14.36 -10.46 -1.25
C SER A 27 -13.96 -9.06 -1.71
N ALA A 28 -14.95 -8.22 -2.03
CA ALA A 28 -14.75 -6.84 -2.48
C ALA A 28 -14.69 -5.81 -1.33
N PHE A 29 -15.01 -6.20 -0.09
CA PHE A 29 -15.08 -5.34 1.10
C PHE A 29 -15.91 -4.07 0.85
N THR A 30 -17.15 -4.25 0.38
CA THR A 30 -18.15 -3.16 0.27
C THR A 30 -18.58 -2.61 1.64
N ARG A 31 -18.30 -3.36 2.71
CA ARG A 31 -18.34 -2.95 4.11
C ARG A 31 -16.97 -3.08 4.75
N CYS A 32 -16.69 -2.21 5.72
CA CYS A 32 -15.43 -2.18 6.45
C CYS A 32 -15.28 -3.43 7.32
N PRO A 33 -14.16 -4.15 7.27
CA PRO A 33 -13.95 -5.32 8.13
C PRO A 33 -13.79 -5.00 9.62
N GLU A 34 -13.48 -3.74 9.97
CA GLU A 34 -13.31 -3.32 11.37
C GLU A 34 -14.61 -2.80 11.99
N CYS A 35 -15.34 -1.93 11.28
CA CYS A 35 -16.51 -1.23 11.83
C CYS A 35 -17.83 -1.51 11.08
N GLU A 36 -17.80 -2.39 10.07
CA GLU A 36 -18.94 -2.78 9.23
C GLU A 36 -19.58 -1.65 8.39
N GLU A 37 -19.12 -0.41 8.51
CA GLU A 37 -19.64 0.72 7.73
C GLU A 37 -19.39 0.59 6.24
N LYS A 38 -20.23 1.25 5.42
CA LYS A 38 -20.10 1.20 3.96
C LYS A 38 -18.78 1.81 3.51
N THR A 39 -18.05 1.08 2.65
CA THR A 39 -16.84 1.60 2.02
C THR A 39 -17.17 2.31 0.70
N LYS A 40 -16.38 3.33 0.36
CA LYS A 40 -16.50 4.09 -0.87
C LYS A 40 -15.38 3.71 -1.84
N ILE A 41 -15.64 3.77 -3.14
CA ILE A 41 -14.57 3.68 -4.14
C ILE A 41 -13.88 5.04 -4.24
N ARG A 42 -12.55 5.06 -4.09
CA ARG A 42 -11.71 6.26 -4.17
C ARG A 42 -10.40 5.94 -4.87
N LYS A 43 -9.85 6.92 -5.59
CA LYS A 43 -8.54 6.79 -6.24
C LYS A 43 -7.45 7.27 -5.29
N TYR A 44 -6.42 6.47 -5.11
CA TYR A 44 -5.22 6.80 -4.33
C TYR A 44 -3.97 6.63 -5.18
N CYS A 45 -3.06 7.60 -5.09
CA CYS A 45 -1.73 7.48 -5.65
C CYS A 45 -0.86 6.71 -4.65
N LEU A 46 -0.81 5.39 -4.82
CA LEU A 46 -0.04 4.47 -3.98
C LEU A 46 1.44 4.57 -4.34
N VAL A 47 2.31 4.48 -3.34
CA VAL A 47 3.76 4.39 -3.50
C VAL A 47 4.22 3.02 -3.04
N ILE A 48 4.90 2.31 -3.93
CA ILE A 48 5.16 0.88 -3.80
C ILE A 48 6.64 0.64 -4.03
N HIS A 49 7.26 -0.11 -3.13
CA HIS A 49 8.60 -0.61 -3.31
C HIS A 49 8.52 -2.07 -3.74
N ILE A 50 9.24 -2.44 -4.80
CA ILE A 50 9.52 -3.82 -5.17
C ILE A 50 11.00 -4.07 -4.89
N ASP A 51 11.29 -5.11 -4.10
CA ASP A 51 12.65 -5.51 -3.74
C ASP A 51 13.42 -5.93 -5.01
N PRO A 52 14.70 -5.55 -5.21
CA PRO A 52 15.55 -4.77 -4.32
C PRO A 52 15.55 -3.25 -4.50
N LYS A 53 15.13 -2.69 -5.64
CA LYS A 53 15.40 -1.25 -5.93
C LYS A 53 14.36 -0.54 -6.80
N CYS A 54 13.18 -1.12 -7.03
CA CYS A 54 12.17 -0.46 -7.85
C CYS A 54 11.17 0.29 -6.98
N LEU A 55 10.98 1.57 -7.25
CA LEU A 55 9.91 2.38 -6.64
C LEU A 55 8.91 2.76 -7.73
N ILE A 56 7.65 2.37 -7.51
CA ILE A 56 6.55 2.59 -8.44
C ILE A 56 5.50 3.44 -7.75
N SER A 57 4.91 4.37 -8.49
CA SER A 57 3.73 5.09 -8.04
C SER A 57 2.58 4.93 -9.01
N LEU A 58 1.39 4.57 -8.51
CA LEU A 58 0.24 4.30 -9.37
C LEU A 58 -1.05 4.83 -8.76
N ASN A 59 -1.96 5.27 -9.62
CA ASN A 59 -3.24 5.86 -9.25
C ASN A 59 -4.37 4.81 -9.24
N LYS A 60 -4.45 4.01 -8.17
CA LYS A 60 -5.35 2.84 -8.02
C LYS A 60 -6.72 3.27 -7.53
N SER A 61 -7.79 2.70 -8.09
CA SER A 61 -9.09 2.66 -7.41
C SER A 61 -9.06 1.63 -6.28
N CYS A 62 -9.40 2.06 -5.07
CA CYS A 62 -9.43 1.26 -3.84
C CYS A 62 -10.78 1.45 -3.13
N ARG A 63 -11.10 0.54 -2.20
CA ARG A 63 -12.17 0.80 -1.22
C ARG A 63 -11.61 1.65 -0.08
N TYR A 64 -12.45 2.49 0.49
CA TYR A 64 -12.10 3.39 1.58
C TYR A 64 -13.20 3.44 2.63
N CYS A 65 -12.85 3.20 3.89
CA CYS A 65 -13.73 3.42 5.03
C CYS A 65 -13.47 4.81 5.60
N LEU A 66 -14.52 5.63 5.71
CA LEU A 66 -14.42 6.96 6.29
C LEU A 66 -14.19 6.91 7.80
N GLU A 67 -14.93 6.05 8.51
CA GLU A 67 -14.88 5.97 9.98
C GLU A 67 -13.53 5.47 10.49
N CYS A 68 -13.00 4.41 9.88
CA CYS A 68 -11.70 3.87 10.26
C CYS A 68 -10.52 4.57 9.60
N ASP A 69 -10.74 5.51 8.65
CA ASP A 69 -9.69 6.11 7.83
C ASP A 69 -8.81 5.03 7.13
N MET A 70 -9.44 3.99 6.59
CA MET A 70 -8.74 2.80 6.07
C MET A 70 -8.87 2.67 4.55
N ILE A 71 -7.75 2.49 3.88
CA ILE A 71 -7.66 2.15 2.47
C ILE A 71 -7.53 0.64 2.34
N ILE A 72 -8.43 0.03 1.58
CA ILE A 72 -8.45 -1.40 1.29
C ILE A 72 -8.03 -1.60 -0.16
N VAL A 73 -6.87 -2.21 -0.36
CA VAL A 73 -6.27 -2.45 -1.68
C VAL A 73 -6.44 -3.92 -2.04
N LYS A 74 -7.06 -4.22 -3.18
CA LYS A 74 -7.19 -5.60 -3.69
C LYS A 74 -5.81 -6.10 -4.12
N GLN A 75 -5.26 -7.06 -3.39
CA GLN A 75 -3.89 -7.51 -3.58
C GLN A 75 -3.67 -8.17 -4.95
N ALA A 76 -4.59 -9.02 -5.40
CA ALA A 76 -4.48 -9.70 -6.70
C ALA A 76 -4.43 -8.71 -7.87
N GLU A 77 -5.30 -7.69 -7.86
CA GLU A 77 -5.29 -6.63 -8.87
C GLU A 77 -3.98 -5.82 -8.83
N LEU A 78 -3.48 -5.53 -7.63
CA LEU A 78 -2.22 -4.81 -7.48
C LEU A 78 -1.05 -5.64 -8.03
N LYS A 79 -0.96 -6.93 -7.66
CA LYS A 79 0.06 -7.87 -8.14
C LYS A 79 0.04 -7.97 -9.67
N GLY A 80 -1.13 -8.06 -10.30
CA GLY A 80 -1.25 -8.09 -11.75
C GLY A 80 -0.69 -6.83 -12.42
N ILE A 81 -0.98 -5.65 -11.88
CA ILE A 81 -0.43 -4.38 -12.39
C ILE A 81 1.09 -4.34 -12.24
N LEU A 82 1.63 -4.75 -11.09
CA LEU A 82 3.07 -4.73 -10.83
C LEU A 82 3.81 -5.75 -11.73
N THR A 83 3.24 -6.94 -11.91
CA THR A 83 3.80 -7.97 -12.79
C THR A 83 3.92 -7.46 -14.23
N ALA A 84 2.83 -6.93 -14.78
CA ALA A 84 2.83 -6.38 -16.14
C ALA A 84 3.81 -5.20 -16.30
N PHE A 85 3.95 -4.36 -15.27
CA PHE A 85 4.93 -3.28 -15.28
C PHE A 85 6.37 -3.82 -15.31
N CYS A 86 6.68 -4.78 -14.44
CA CYS A 86 8.02 -5.37 -14.34
C CYS A 86 8.39 -6.11 -15.62
N GLU A 87 7.49 -6.90 -16.20
CA GLU A 87 7.71 -7.62 -17.47
C GLU A 87 8.15 -6.68 -18.61
N GLN A 88 7.67 -5.43 -18.60
CA GLN A 88 7.97 -4.46 -19.65
C GLN A 88 9.23 -3.62 -19.37
N ASN A 89 9.51 -3.31 -18.11
CA ASN A 89 10.49 -2.28 -17.75
C ASN A 89 11.70 -2.82 -16.98
N VAL A 90 11.48 -3.82 -16.12
CA VAL A 90 12.49 -4.36 -15.21
C VAL A 90 12.23 -5.87 -15.02
N PRO A 91 12.45 -6.70 -16.05
CA PRO A 91 12.05 -8.11 -16.02
C PRO A 91 12.74 -8.91 -14.91
N GLU A 92 13.92 -8.48 -14.47
CA GLU A 92 14.72 -9.17 -13.44
C GLU A 92 14.09 -9.20 -12.04
N ILE A 93 13.06 -8.37 -11.78
CA ILE A 93 12.36 -8.33 -10.49
C ILE A 93 10.91 -8.82 -10.56
N VAL A 94 10.50 -9.43 -11.68
CA VAL A 94 9.16 -10.01 -11.81
C VAL A 94 8.95 -11.09 -10.75
N GLY A 95 7.85 -11.01 -10.02
CA GLY A 95 7.51 -11.97 -8.96
C GLY A 95 8.16 -11.66 -7.60
N ASN A 96 9.01 -10.64 -7.50
CA ASN A 96 9.60 -10.23 -6.23
C ASN A 96 8.54 -9.67 -5.27
N ASP A 97 8.86 -9.72 -3.98
CA ASP A 97 8.03 -9.15 -2.94
C ASP A 97 7.93 -7.63 -3.09
N PHE A 98 6.77 -7.10 -2.67
CA PHE A 98 6.49 -5.68 -2.71
C PHE A 98 5.88 -5.19 -1.41
N PHE A 99 6.10 -3.90 -1.14
CA PHE A 99 5.59 -3.20 0.03
C PHE A 99 4.88 -1.93 -0.42
N VAL A 100 3.64 -1.73 0.01
CA VAL A 100 2.93 -0.46 -0.20
C VAL A 100 3.33 0.49 0.92
N LEU A 101 4.25 1.39 0.64
CA LEU A 101 4.84 2.28 1.63
C LEU A 101 3.85 3.34 2.15
N GLY A 102 2.90 3.75 1.30
CA GLY A 102 1.98 4.83 1.63
C GLY A 102 1.30 5.43 0.40
N THR A 103 0.95 6.69 0.54
CA THR A 103 0.26 7.47 -0.50
C THR A 103 1.00 8.76 -0.82
N MET A 104 0.74 9.35 -1.98
CA MET A 104 1.17 10.70 -2.32
C MET A 104 0.00 11.53 -2.84
N ASP A 105 0.12 12.86 -2.80
CA ASP A 105 -0.92 13.73 -3.36
C ASP A 105 -0.96 13.58 -4.89
N ARG A 106 -2.15 13.64 -5.50
CA ARG A 106 -2.33 13.46 -6.96
C ARG A 106 -1.50 14.42 -7.80
N LYS A 107 -1.29 15.65 -7.32
CA LYS A 107 -0.47 16.66 -8.00
C LYS A 107 1.00 16.23 -8.09
N ASP A 108 1.50 15.61 -7.02
CA ASP A 108 2.88 15.14 -6.93
C ASP A 108 3.06 13.90 -7.81
N TRP A 109 2.09 12.98 -7.78
CA TRP A 109 2.05 11.83 -8.69
C TRP A 109 2.08 12.24 -10.16
N LYS A 110 1.26 13.22 -10.56
CA LYS A 110 1.28 13.74 -11.94
C LYS A 110 2.63 14.29 -12.35
N LYS A 111 3.33 15.00 -11.46
CA LYS A 111 4.71 15.46 -11.69
C LYS A 111 5.67 14.28 -11.83
N GLY A 112 5.50 13.22 -11.04
CA GLY A 112 6.31 12.00 -11.17
C GLY A 112 6.18 11.34 -12.55
N GLN A 113 4.99 11.38 -13.15
CA GLN A 113 4.75 10.81 -14.47
C GLN A 113 5.45 11.53 -15.64
N THR A 114 6.01 12.74 -15.44
CA THR A 114 6.77 13.45 -16.48
C THR A 114 8.23 13.02 -16.56
N GLY A 115 8.71 12.17 -15.64
CA GLY A 115 10.11 11.74 -15.55
C GLY A 115 11.03 12.73 -14.86
N GLU A 116 10.52 13.87 -14.39
CA GLU A 116 11.29 14.93 -13.73
C GLU A 116 11.51 14.71 -12.22
N MET A 117 11.06 13.57 -11.67
CA MET A 117 11.13 13.27 -10.24
C MET A 117 12.00 12.04 -10.00
N SER A 118 13.03 12.21 -9.19
CA SER A 118 13.86 11.11 -8.69
C SER A 118 13.11 10.24 -7.66
N GLN A 119 13.58 9.01 -7.44
CA GLN A 119 13.03 8.14 -6.41
C GLN A 119 13.15 8.76 -5.00
N GLN A 120 14.24 9.47 -4.72
CA GLN A 120 14.45 10.15 -3.44
C GLN A 120 13.45 11.29 -3.22
N GLU A 121 13.08 12.02 -4.27
CA GLU A 121 12.04 13.04 -4.20
C GLU A 121 10.66 12.42 -3.99
N ALA A 122 10.35 11.31 -4.69
CA ALA A 122 9.10 10.57 -4.47
C ALA A 122 8.96 10.11 -3.01
N ILE A 123 10.04 9.62 -2.40
CA ILE A 123 10.08 9.22 -0.98
C ILE A 123 9.84 10.43 -0.05
N LYS A 124 10.36 11.62 -0.37
CA LYS A 124 10.08 12.84 0.42
C LYS A 124 8.62 13.30 0.29
N LEU A 125 7.96 12.97 -0.82
CA LEU A 125 6.56 13.34 -1.07
C LEU A 125 5.55 12.33 -0.51
N LEU A 126 6.01 11.15 -0.11
CA LEU A 126 5.25 10.08 0.53
C LEU A 126 4.63 10.52 1.86
N PHE A 127 3.35 10.21 2.03
CA PHE A 127 2.68 10.07 3.32
C PHE A 127 2.64 8.58 3.68
N PRO A 128 3.41 8.12 4.67
CA PRO A 128 3.40 6.72 5.07
C PRO A 128 2.04 6.33 5.66
N PHE A 129 1.72 5.04 5.65
CA PHE A 129 0.54 4.56 6.37
C PHE A 129 0.72 4.66 7.89
N LYS A 130 -0.40 4.84 8.61
CA LYS A 130 -0.43 4.82 10.08
C LYS A 130 -0.03 3.44 10.61
N ASP A 131 -0.60 2.40 10.01
CA ASP A 131 -0.37 1.00 10.32
C ASP A 131 -0.97 0.13 9.18
N ALA A 132 -0.56 -1.12 9.10
CA ALA A 132 -1.13 -2.13 8.20
C ALA A 132 -1.90 -3.16 9.03
N TRP A 133 -3.17 -3.36 8.70
CA TRP A 133 -4.06 -4.29 9.39
C TRP A 133 -4.38 -5.47 8.49
N ASP A 134 -4.34 -6.65 9.10
CA ASP A 134 -4.80 -7.88 8.47
C ASP A 134 -6.11 -8.33 9.10
N PHE A 135 -6.94 -8.93 8.26
CA PHE A 135 -8.26 -9.39 8.61
C PHE A 135 -8.49 -10.79 8.08
N GLU A 136 -8.96 -11.67 8.95
CA GLU A 136 -9.38 -13.01 8.60
C GLU A 136 -10.88 -13.02 8.24
N VAL A 137 -11.20 -13.43 7.02
CA VAL A 137 -12.58 -13.75 6.64
C VAL A 137 -12.83 -15.17 7.12
N ILE A 138 -13.68 -15.33 8.13
CA ILE A 138 -14.13 -16.64 8.59
C ILE A 138 -15.24 -17.07 7.62
N PRO A 139 -15.05 -18.12 6.79
CA PRO A 139 -16.12 -18.65 5.97
C PRO A 139 -17.10 -19.35 6.90
N ASP A 140 -18.30 -18.79 7.01
CA ASP A 140 -19.35 -19.35 7.85
C ASP A 140 -19.87 -20.66 7.25
N VAL A 141 -19.75 -21.76 7.98
CA VAL A 141 -20.35 -23.05 7.63
C VAL A 141 -21.87 -22.94 7.82
N GLY A 142 -22.55 -22.43 6.79
CA GLY A 142 -24.01 -22.36 6.71
C GLY A 142 -24.56 -20.94 6.73
N TYR A 143 -24.91 -20.43 5.54
CA TYR A 143 -25.72 -19.23 5.26
C TYR A 143 -25.99 -18.27 6.44
N THR A 144 -25.22 -17.19 6.59
CA THR A 144 -25.62 -15.78 6.31
C THR A 144 -24.56 -14.76 6.76
N LYS A 145 -24.20 -13.83 5.85
CA LYS A 145 -23.46 -12.56 6.04
C LYS A 145 -22.13 -12.65 6.83
N GLU A 146 -21.04 -12.64 6.05
CA GLU A 146 -19.64 -12.53 6.47
C GLU A 146 -19.42 -11.59 7.66
N GLN A 147 -18.95 -12.16 8.77
CA GLN A 147 -18.43 -11.43 9.92
C GLN A 147 -16.92 -11.54 9.92
N VAL A 148 -16.22 -10.41 9.82
CA VAL A 148 -14.76 -10.35 9.97
C VAL A 148 -14.46 -10.04 11.42
N LYS A 149 -13.84 -10.97 12.14
CA LYS A 149 -13.42 -10.75 13.53
C LYS A 149 -12.06 -11.37 13.80
N SER A 150 -11.02 -10.64 13.40
CA SER A 150 -9.88 -10.32 14.26
C SER A 150 -8.93 -9.40 13.50
N ARG A 151 -8.50 -8.33 14.16
CA ARG A 151 -7.45 -7.44 13.66
C ARG A 151 -6.13 -7.95 14.21
N SER A 152 -5.27 -8.49 13.35
CA SER A 152 -3.86 -8.65 13.70
C SER A 152 -3.13 -7.37 13.35
N ARG A 153 -2.35 -6.85 14.29
CA ARG A 153 -1.41 -5.75 14.00
C ARG A 153 -0.11 -6.38 13.55
N ASN A 154 0.36 -6.03 12.36
CA ASN A 154 1.71 -6.37 11.95
C ASN A 154 2.70 -5.57 12.81
N ASN A 155 3.08 -6.14 13.95
CA ASN A 155 4.29 -5.74 14.65
C ASN A 155 5.46 -6.21 13.79
N HIS A 156 5.85 -5.41 12.80
CA HIS A 156 7.15 -5.54 12.15
C HIS A 156 8.21 -5.30 13.23
N LYS A 157 8.60 -6.37 13.91
CA LYS A 157 9.78 -6.37 14.77
C LYS A 157 10.96 -6.11 13.84
N ASN A 158 11.51 -4.90 13.91
CA ASN A 158 12.81 -4.58 13.34
C ASN A 158 13.85 -5.50 13.99
N ASN A 159 14.12 -6.65 13.37
CA ASN A 159 15.31 -7.43 13.69
C ASN A 159 16.52 -6.67 13.13
N ARG A 160 17.11 -5.82 13.98
CA ARG A 160 18.51 -5.43 13.83
C ARG A 160 19.33 -6.53 14.50
N GLY A 161 19.89 -7.41 13.69
CA GLY A 161 21.10 -8.19 14.01
C GLY A 161 22.30 -7.51 13.40
#